data_AF-A0A7K2NP18-F1
#
_entry.id   AF-A0A7K2NP18-F1
#
_cell.length_a   1.000
_cell.length_b   1.000
_cell.length_c   1.000
_cell.angle_alpha   90.00
_cell.angle_beta   90.00
_cell.angle_gamma   90.00
#
_symmetry.space_group_name_H-M   'P 1'
#
loop_
_entity.id
_entity.type
_entity.pdbx_description
1 polymer ?
#
loop_
_entity_poly.entity_id
_entity_poly.type
_entity_poly.pdbx_seq_one_letter_code
_entity_poly.pdbx_strand_id
1 'polypeptide(L)'
;LHTGFGDGDIRLHRADPTLLTDWLHLTAGTIPVLLLHCWPYQRQAAYLCAVFERVYLDVGLTLHHVGPARAGAVLAEALEITPFRKLLHSSDAYGLAEFHHLGALAFRQGLAGLLQERLDADELSLPDALRLARWVGRDNARRVYRLPGGPADDG
;
A
#
# COMPACT_ATOMS: atom_id res chain seq x y z
N LEU A 1 10.89 4.30 -3.08
CA LEU A 1 11.22 5.66 -2.59
C LEU A 1 10.54 5.81 -1.24
N HIS A 2 11.32 6.08 -0.20
CA HIS A 2 10.77 6.37 1.13
C HIS A 2 9.98 7.69 1.09
N THR A 3 8.78 7.71 1.66
CA THR A 3 7.92 8.91 1.74
C THR A 3 7.18 8.93 3.07
N GLY A 4 6.92 10.12 3.61
CA GLY A 4 6.21 10.26 4.87
C GLY A 4 7.05 9.88 6.11
N PHE A 5 6.51 8.97 6.91
CA PHE A 5 6.99 8.64 8.25
C PHE A 5 8.38 8.01 8.25
N GLY A 6 9.24 8.49 9.16
CA GLY A 6 10.51 7.88 9.51
C GLY A 6 11.10 8.54 10.76
N ASP A 7 12.42 8.62 10.87
CA ASP A 7 13.17 9.05 12.04
C ASP A 7 13.28 10.58 12.22
N GLY A 8 13.90 11.00 13.32
CA GLY A 8 13.87 12.39 13.80
C GLY A 8 14.66 13.41 12.97
N ASP A 9 15.48 12.96 12.02
CA ASP A 9 16.18 13.84 11.08
C ASP A 9 15.32 14.17 9.83
N ILE A 10 14.25 13.42 9.58
CA ILE A 10 13.29 13.70 8.50
C ILE A 10 12.61 15.04 8.72
N ARG A 11 12.53 15.82 7.65
CA ARG A 11 11.66 17.00 7.55
C ARG A 11 10.37 16.56 6.88
N LEU A 12 9.36 16.19 7.67
CA LEU A 12 8.15 15.50 7.17
C LEU A 12 7.47 16.18 5.97
N HIS A 13 7.39 17.50 5.93
CA HIS A 13 6.80 18.23 4.80
C HIS A 13 7.58 18.09 3.48
N ARG A 14 8.87 17.73 3.54
CA ARG A 14 9.72 17.44 2.36
C ARG A 14 9.65 15.99 1.93
N ALA A 15 8.97 15.14 2.70
CA ALA A 15 8.74 13.74 2.39
C ALA A 15 7.33 13.50 1.80
N ASP A 16 6.62 14.57 1.42
CA ASP A 16 5.36 14.48 0.68
C ASP A 16 5.61 13.91 -0.72
N PRO A 17 4.97 12.80 -1.11
CA PRO A 17 5.19 12.16 -2.40
C PRO A 17 4.82 13.04 -3.60
N THR A 18 3.94 14.04 -3.45
CA THR A 18 3.55 14.96 -4.54
C THR A 18 4.72 15.81 -5.05
N LEU A 19 5.77 15.98 -4.24
CA LEU A 19 7.00 16.65 -4.67
C LEU A 19 7.74 15.88 -5.78
N LEU A 20 7.36 14.62 -6.03
CA LEU A 20 7.93 13.78 -7.09
C LEU A 20 7.19 13.90 -8.43
N THR A 21 6.11 14.69 -8.55
CA THR A 21 5.26 14.72 -9.76
C THR A 21 6.04 15.01 -11.04
N ASP A 22 6.91 16.02 -11.04
CA ASP A 22 7.71 16.36 -12.24
C ASP A 22 8.67 15.23 -12.62
N TRP A 23 9.29 14.58 -11.63
CA TRP A 23 10.18 13.44 -11.86
C TRP A 23 9.41 12.20 -12.35
N LEU A 24 8.18 11.99 -11.87
CA LEU A 24 7.30 10.93 -12.34
C LEU A 24 6.88 11.13 -13.81
N HIS A 25 6.68 12.38 -14.26
CA HIS A 25 6.47 12.68 -15.68
C HIS A 25 7.69 12.32 -16.53
N LEU A 26 8.90 12.64 -16.07
CA LEU A 26 10.14 12.35 -16.79
C LEU A 26 10.43 10.84 -16.91
N THR A 27 10.00 10.05 -15.93
CA THR A 27 10.26 8.61 -15.86
C THR A 27 9.08 7.76 -16.31
N ALA A 28 7.97 8.38 -16.72
CA ALA A 28 6.74 7.69 -17.09
C ALA A 28 6.98 6.59 -18.14
N GLY A 29 6.42 5.40 -17.88
CA GLY A 29 6.57 4.24 -18.78
C GLY A 29 7.92 3.52 -18.68
N THR A 30 8.96 4.10 -18.09
CA THR A 30 10.32 3.50 -18.11
C THR A 30 10.53 2.48 -16.99
N ILE A 31 10.21 2.84 -15.75
CA ILE A 31 10.45 2.02 -14.55
C ILE A 31 9.22 1.97 -13.65
N PRO A 32 9.02 0.88 -12.89
CA PRO A 32 8.09 0.90 -11.77
C PRO A 32 8.65 1.75 -10.63
N VAL A 33 7.80 2.59 -10.04
CA VAL A 33 8.12 3.40 -8.86
C VAL A 33 7.22 2.96 -7.72
N LEU A 34 7.80 2.57 -6.59
CA LEU A 34 7.07 2.25 -5.36
C LEU A 34 7.30 3.33 -4.32
N LEU A 35 6.22 3.96 -3.86
CA LEU A 35 6.19 4.90 -2.75
C LEU A 35 5.98 4.12 -1.45
N LEU A 36 6.97 4.16 -0.55
CA LEU A 36 6.97 3.38 0.68
C LEU A 36 6.48 4.22 1.85
N HIS A 37 5.79 3.56 2.79
CA HIS A 37 5.29 4.04 4.09
C HIS A 37 4.13 5.03 4.03
N CYS A 38 4.28 6.03 3.16
CA CYS A 38 3.33 7.07 2.75
C CYS A 38 2.66 7.90 3.85
N TRP A 39 2.58 7.48 5.11
CA TRP A 39 1.89 8.21 6.17
C TRP A 39 2.59 9.52 6.52
N PRO A 40 1.88 10.65 6.69
CA PRO A 40 0.42 10.82 6.67
C PRO A 40 -0.17 11.14 5.29
N TYR A 41 0.61 10.96 4.22
CA TYR A 41 0.32 11.33 2.84
C TYR A 41 -0.23 10.17 1.97
N GLN A 42 -0.82 9.13 2.56
CA GLN A 42 -1.35 7.99 1.79
C GLN A 42 -2.37 8.39 0.72
N ARG A 43 -3.16 9.44 0.93
CA ARG A 43 -4.13 9.94 -0.06
C ARG A 43 -3.44 10.63 -1.24
N GLN A 44 -2.35 11.37 -0.98
CA GLN A 44 -1.48 11.95 -2.01
C GLN A 44 -0.79 10.85 -2.84
N ALA A 45 -0.25 9.83 -2.18
CA ALA A 45 0.33 8.67 -2.87
C ALA A 45 -0.72 7.94 -3.72
N ALA A 46 -1.95 7.78 -3.20
CA ALA A 46 -3.07 7.19 -3.92
C ALA A 46 -3.42 7.96 -5.20
N TYR A 47 -3.42 9.30 -5.14
CA TYR A 47 -3.59 10.16 -6.31
C TYR A 47 -2.50 9.90 -7.36
N LEU A 48 -1.24 9.83 -6.97
CA LEU A 48 -0.16 9.53 -7.91
C LEU A 48 -0.29 8.13 -8.53
N CYS A 49 -0.72 7.13 -7.75
CA CYS A 49 -1.03 5.80 -8.27
C CYS A 49 -2.20 5.79 -9.27
N ALA A 50 -3.19 6.67 -9.10
CA ALA A 50 -4.30 6.81 -10.03
C ALA A 50 -3.87 7.49 -11.35
N VAL A 51 -2.98 8.48 -11.27
CA VAL A 51 -2.52 9.28 -12.43
C VAL A 51 -1.42 8.57 -13.23
N PHE A 52 -0.46 7.94 -12.57
CA PHE A 52 0.72 7.37 -13.23
C PHE A 52 0.63 5.84 -13.35
N GLU A 53 0.81 5.32 -14.56
CA GLU A 53 0.62 3.90 -14.88
C GLU A 53 1.46 2.96 -14.00
N ARG A 54 2.73 3.29 -13.78
CA ARG A 54 3.71 2.41 -13.11
C ARG A 54 4.12 2.91 -11.72
N VAL A 55 3.23 3.63 -11.03
CA VAL A 55 3.41 4.06 -9.63
C VAL A 55 2.59 3.20 -8.69
N TYR A 56 3.21 2.75 -7.61
CA TYR A 56 2.67 1.83 -6.60
C TYR A 56 2.87 2.44 -5.22
N LEU A 57 2.12 1.97 -4.22
CA LEU A 57 2.31 2.43 -2.84
C LEU A 57 2.18 1.32 -1.80
N ASP A 58 2.75 1.54 -0.62
CA ASP A 58 2.41 0.83 0.62
C ASP A 58 2.23 1.79 1.81
N VAL A 59 1.69 1.26 2.92
CA VAL A 59 1.55 1.97 4.20
C VAL A 59 2.18 1.19 5.37
N GLY A 60 3.10 0.28 5.06
CA GLY A 60 3.49 -0.84 5.92
C GLY A 60 4.09 -0.46 7.27
N LEU A 61 5.03 0.49 7.25
CA LEU A 61 5.69 1.03 8.45
C LEU A 61 4.68 1.46 9.51
N THR A 62 3.61 2.11 9.08
CA THR A 62 2.64 2.73 10.00
C THR A 62 1.82 1.70 10.76
N LEU A 63 1.56 0.52 10.17
CA LEU A 63 0.53 -0.40 10.66
C LEU A 63 0.86 -1.02 12.02
N HIS A 64 2.14 -1.30 12.30
CA HIS A 64 2.55 -1.82 13.61
C HIS A 64 2.63 -0.73 14.70
N HIS A 65 2.68 0.56 14.32
CA HIS A 65 2.65 1.68 15.27
C HIS A 65 1.23 2.09 15.65
N VAL A 66 0.31 2.17 14.69
CA VAL A 66 -1.09 2.54 14.95
C VAL A 66 -1.90 1.39 15.54
N GLY A 67 -1.41 0.16 15.35
CA GLY A 67 -2.02 -1.07 15.84
C GLY A 67 -3.31 -1.47 15.09
N PRO A 68 -3.86 -2.65 15.41
CA PRO A 68 -5.00 -3.21 14.67
C PRO A 68 -6.25 -2.33 14.62
N ALA A 69 -6.56 -1.61 15.71
CA ALA A 69 -7.75 -0.79 15.81
C ALA A 69 -7.77 0.42 14.85
N ARG A 70 -6.59 0.90 14.43
CA ARG A 70 -6.45 2.06 13.53
C ARG A 70 -5.93 1.67 12.14
N ALA A 71 -5.35 0.48 11.97
CA ALA A 71 -4.84 0.01 10.69
C ALA A 71 -5.90 0.05 9.57
N GLY A 72 -7.16 -0.29 9.89
CA GLY A 72 -8.28 -0.20 8.94
C GLY A 72 -8.50 1.21 8.40
N ALA A 73 -8.40 2.25 9.24
CA ALA A 73 -8.57 3.64 8.79
C ALA A 73 -7.45 4.10 7.84
N VAL A 74 -6.20 3.77 8.15
CA VAL A 74 -5.05 4.09 7.27
C VAL A 74 -5.17 3.36 5.93
N LEU A 75 -5.55 2.08 5.97
CA LEU A 75 -5.79 1.29 4.76
C LEU A 75 -6.97 1.82 3.94
N ALA A 76 -8.04 2.29 4.60
CA ALA A 76 -9.18 2.89 3.92
C ALA A 76 -8.74 4.12 3.12
N GLU A 77 -8.02 5.05 3.76
CA GLU A 77 -7.48 6.25 3.09
C GLU A 77 -6.54 5.91 1.93
N ALA A 78 -5.69 4.88 2.10
CA ALA A 78 -4.81 4.41 1.05
C ALA A 78 -5.57 3.77 -0.13
N LEU A 79 -6.70 3.12 0.12
CA LEU A 79 -7.52 2.43 -0.88
C LEU A 79 -8.58 3.32 -1.54
N GLU A 80 -8.84 4.52 -1.03
CA GLU A 80 -9.93 5.39 -1.50
C GLU A 80 -9.97 5.55 -3.03
N ILE A 81 -8.81 5.77 -3.65
CA ILE A 81 -8.70 5.95 -5.11
C ILE A 81 -7.56 5.14 -5.73
N THR A 82 -6.80 4.37 -4.93
CA THR A 82 -5.69 3.57 -5.46
C THR A 82 -6.23 2.41 -6.27
N PRO A 83 -5.83 2.24 -7.55
CA PRO A 83 -6.18 1.04 -8.30
C PRO A 83 -5.71 -0.21 -7.55
N PHE A 84 -6.59 -1.20 -7.36
CA PHE A 84 -6.33 -2.36 -6.49
C PHE A 84 -5.02 -3.11 -6.77
N ARG A 85 -4.57 -3.09 -8.02
CA ARG A 85 -3.31 -3.71 -8.46
C ARG A 85 -2.05 -2.86 -8.16
N LYS A 86 -2.19 -1.75 -7.42
CA LYS A 86 -1.13 -0.78 -7.12
C LYS A 86 -0.84 -0.58 -5.63
N LEU A 87 -1.68 -1.10 -4.73
CA LEU A 87 -1.38 -1.15 -3.29
C LEU A 87 -0.65 -2.45 -2.96
N LEU A 88 0.45 -2.37 -2.22
CA LEU A 88 1.22 -3.52 -1.74
C LEU A 88 1.24 -3.55 -0.22
N HIS A 89 1.34 -4.75 0.34
CA HIS A 89 1.73 -4.93 1.74
C HIS A 89 3.25 -4.95 1.89
N SER A 90 3.73 -4.18 2.86
CA SER A 90 5.04 -4.33 3.49
C SER A 90 4.86 -4.22 5.00
N SER A 91 5.84 -4.70 5.78
CA SER A 91 5.86 -4.43 7.23
C SER A 91 6.75 -3.23 7.59
N ASP A 92 7.77 -2.98 6.74
CA ASP A 92 8.91 -2.11 7.01
C ASP A 92 9.54 -2.29 8.40
N ALA A 93 9.33 -3.47 8.98
CA ALA A 93 9.79 -3.76 10.32
C ALA A 93 11.31 -3.91 10.33
N TYR A 94 11.93 -3.31 11.34
CA TYR A 94 13.34 -3.43 11.66
C TYR A 94 13.51 -3.52 13.17
N GLY A 95 14.64 -4.02 13.64
CA GLY A 95 14.91 -4.20 15.07
C GLY A 95 14.17 -5.42 15.64
N LEU A 96 13.00 -5.20 16.25
CA LEU A 96 12.23 -6.25 16.94
C LEU A 96 11.51 -7.16 15.94
N ALA A 97 11.66 -8.48 16.12
CA ALA A 97 11.01 -9.48 15.26
C ALA A 97 9.48 -9.37 15.31
N GLU A 98 8.95 -8.94 16.45
CA GLU A 98 7.53 -8.73 16.72
C GLU A 98 6.91 -7.71 15.77
N PHE A 99 7.66 -6.72 15.28
CA PHE A 99 7.12 -5.73 14.35
C PHE A 99 6.74 -6.35 13.00
N HIS A 100 7.46 -7.37 12.54
CA HIS A 100 7.06 -8.12 11.35
C HIS A 100 5.71 -8.81 11.56
N HIS A 101 5.53 -9.44 12.72
CA HIS A 101 4.30 -10.15 13.05
C HIS A 101 3.12 -9.19 13.25
N LEU A 102 3.31 -8.15 14.07
CA LEU A 102 2.28 -7.16 14.39
C LEU A 102 1.86 -6.37 13.16
N GLY A 103 2.82 -5.97 12.30
CA GLY A 103 2.51 -5.29 11.03
C GLY A 103 1.64 -6.16 10.13
N ALA A 104 2.01 -7.43 9.96
CA ALA A 104 1.22 -8.36 9.17
C ALA A 104 -0.15 -8.67 9.79
N LEU A 105 -0.25 -8.76 11.12
CA LEU A 105 -1.51 -8.99 11.82
C LEU A 105 -2.47 -7.79 11.66
N ALA A 106 -1.97 -6.58 11.92
CA ALA A 106 -2.72 -5.34 11.79
C ALA A 106 -3.19 -5.12 10.34
N PHE A 107 -2.32 -5.40 9.35
CA PHE A 107 -2.69 -5.38 7.94
C PHE A 107 -3.84 -6.35 7.63
N ARG A 108 -3.71 -7.62 8.01
CA ARG A 108 -4.73 -8.64 7.71
C ARG A 108 -6.08 -8.30 8.36
N GLN A 109 -6.06 -7.87 9.63
CA GLN A 109 -7.29 -7.50 10.34
C GLN A 109 -7.93 -6.25 9.74
N GLY A 110 -7.14 -5.21 9.47
CA GLY A 110 -7.64 -3.97 8.86
C GLY A 110 -8.21 -4.20 7.46
N LEU A 111 -7.50 -4.91 6.58
CA LEU A 111 -7.97 -5.19 5.23
C LEU A 111 -9.20 -6.12 5.24
N ALA A 112 -9.23 -7.14 6.10
CA ALA A 112 -10.38 -8.03 6.21
C ALA A 112 -11.63 -7.28 6.68
N GLY A 113 -11.50 -6.37 7.66
CA GLY A 113 -12.60 -5.52 8.13
C GLY A 113 -13.17 -4.66 7.00
N LEU A 114 -12.29 -3.95 6.26
CA LEU A 114 -12.72 -3.12 5.12
C LEU A 114 -13.42 -3.95 4.04
N LEU A 115 -12.90 -5.12 3.69
CA LEU A 115 -13.53 -5.98 2.69
C LEU A 115 -14.86 -6.55 3.18
N GLN A 116 -14.99 -6.87 4.47
CA GLN A 116 -16.24 -7.32 5.07
C GLN A 116 -17.31 -6.23 5.03
N GLU A 117 -16.97 -4.98 5.35
CA GLU A 117 -17.89 -3.85 5.26
C GLU A 117 -18.45 -3.68 3.83
N ARG A 118 -17.59 -3.88 2.81
CA ARG A 118 -18.00 -3.81 1.39
C ARG A 118 -18.88 -4.98 0.97
N LEU A 119 -18.64 -6.17 1.53
CA LEU A 119 -19.49 -7.35 1.34
C LEU A 119 -20.87 -7.15 1.97
N ASP A 120 -20.91 -6.66 3.21
CA ASP A 120 -22.16 -6.42 3.96
C ASP A 120 -23.01 -5.33 3.29
N ALA A 121 -22.37 -4.38 2.60
CA ALA A 121 -23.01 -3.33 1.81
C ALA A 121 -23.39 -3.76 0.38
N ASP A 122 -23.14 -5.02 -0.02
CA ASP A 122 -23.35 -5.54 -1.38
C ASP A 122 -22.61 -4.74 -2.48
N GLU A 123 -21.50 -4.09 -2.13
CA GLU A 123 -20.67 -3.33 -3.07
C GLU A 123 -19.66 -4.22 -3.81
N LEU A 124 -19.42 -5.42 -3.29
CA LEU A 124 -18.42 -6.34 -3.82
C LEU A 124 -18.82 -7.79 -3.57
N SER A 125 -18.52 -8.70 -4.50
CA SER A 125 -18.77 -10.13 -4.32
C SER A 125 -17.68 -10.80 -3.47
N LEU A 126 -17.99 -11.91 -2.78
CA LEU A 126 -16.99 -12.67 -2.02
C LEU A 126 -15.78 -13.12 -2.89
N PRO A 127 -15.97 -13.63 -4.13
CA PRO A 127 -14.84 -13.93 -5.01
C PRO A 127 -13.92 -12.74 -5.28
N ASP A 128 -14.51 -11.55 -5.45
CA ASP A 128 -13.74 -10.32 -5.66
C ASP A 128 -13.01 -9.91 -4.38
N ALA A 129 -13.62 -10.02 -3.21
CA ALA A 129 -13.01 -9.64 -1.93
C ALA A 129 -11.74 -10.47 -1.70
N LEU A 130 -11.85 -11.77 -1.91
CA LEU A 130 -10.73 -12.69 -1.79
C LEU A 130 -9.64 -12.40 -2.83
N ARG A 131 -10.02 -11.96 -4.04
CA ARG A 131 -9.06 -11.57 -5.09
C ARG A 131 -8.30 -10.30 -4.72
N LEU A 132 -9.00 -9.28 -4.23
CA LEU A 132 -8.41 -8.04 -3.72
C LEU A 132 -7.44 -8.30 -2.57
N ALA A 133 -7.85 -9.13 -1.60
CA ALA A 133 -7.00 -9.52 -0.48
C ALA A 133 -5.69 -10.18 -0.95
N ARG A 134 -5.75 -11.07 -1.96
CA ARG A 134 -4.56 -11.70 -2.55
C ARG A 134 -3.68 -10.73 -3.32
N TRP A 135 -4.28 -9.83 -4.09
CA TRP A 135 -3.53 -8.79 -4.83
C TRP A 135 -2.72 -7.91 -3.90
N VAL A 136 -3.37 -7.30 -2.91
CA VAL A 136 -2.72 -6.37 -1.99
C VAL A 136 -1.73 -7.10 -1.07
N GLY A 137 -2.12 -8.25 -0.52
CA GLY A 137 -1.31 -8.98 0.44
C GLY A 137 -0.12 -9.74 -0.15
N ARG A 138 -0.08 -9.99 -1.47
CA ARG A 138 0.91 -10.87 -2.08
C ARG A 138 1.19 -10.61 -3.55
N ASP A 139 0.18 -10.69 -4.41
CA ASP A 139 0.38 -10.87 -5.85
C ASP A 139 0.91 -9.61 -6.53
N ASN A 140 0.52 -8.41 -6.07
CA ASN A 140 1.08 -7.16 -6.56
C ASN A 140 2.59 -7.10 -6.33
N ALA A 141 3.05 -7.48 -5.14
CA ALA A 141 4.48 -7.53 -4.81
C ALA A 141 5.22 -8.54 -5.69
N ARG A 142 4.68 -9.75 -5.88
CA ARG A 142 5.30 -10.75 -6.75
C ARG A 142 5.45 -10.26 -8.19
N ARG A 143 4.44 -9.60 -8.73
CA ARG A 143 4.46 -9.04 -10.08
C ARG A 143 5.46 -7.89 -10.22
N VAL A 144 5.41 -6.91 -9.31
CA VAL A 144 6.26 -5.71 -9.36
C VAL A 144 7.73 -6.07 -9.17
N TYR A 145 8.04 -6.95 -8.21
CA TYR A 145 9.40 -7.37 -7.89
C TYR A 145 9.89 -8.58 -8.70
N ARG A 146 9.06 -9.13 -9.60
CA ARG A 146 9.37 -10.31 -10.42
C ARG A 146 9.83 -11.52 -9.58
N LEU A 147 9.14 -11.78 -8.47
CA LEU A 147 9.49 -12.87 -7.55
C LEU A 147 9.10 -14.23 -8.15
N PRO A 148 9.88 -15.31 -7.90
CA PRO A 148 9.57 -16.65 -8.37
C PRO A 148 8.18 -17.15 -7.91
N GLY A 149 7.52 -17.91 -8.80
CA GLY A 149 6.17 -18.42 -8.57
C GLY A 149 5.08 -17.33 -8.53
N GLY A 150 5.28 -16.25 -9.28
CA GLY A 150 4.26 -15.21 -9.47
C GLY A 150 3.02 -15.74 -10.19
N PRO A 151 1.85 -15.11 -9.99
CA PRO A 151 0.65 -15.51 -10.73
C PRO A 151 0.92 -15.37 -12.24
N ALA A 152 0.35 -16.27 -13.04
CA ALA A 152 0.26 -16.06 -14.48
C ALA A 152 -0.47 -14.72 -14.71
N ASP A 153 -0.16 -13.99 -15.78
CA ASP A 153 -0.97 -12.83 -16.14
C ASP A 153 -2.39 -13.33 -16.49
N ASP A 154 -3.31 -13.27 -15.54
CA ASP A 154 -4.74 -13.20 -15.84
C ASP A 154 -5.01 -11.81 -16.44
N GLY A 155 -4.85 -11.74 -17.76
CA GLY A 155 -5.20 -10.61 -18.62
C GLY A 155 -6.67 -10.22 -18.53
#